data_AF-A0A2E6J2V6-F1
#
_entry.id   AF-A0A2E6J2V6-F1
#
_cell.length_a   1.000
_cell.length_b   1.000
_cell.length_c   1.000
_cell.angle_alpha   90.00
_cell.angle_beta   90.00
_cell.angle_gamma   90.00
#
_symmetry.space_group_name_H-M   'P 1'
#
loop_
_entity.id
_entity.type
_entity.pdbx_description
1 polymer ?
#
loop_
_entity_poly.entity_id
_entity_poly.type
_entity_poly.pdbx_seq_one_letter_code
_entity_poly.pdbx_strand_id
1 'polypeptide(L)'
;QYIRPYSDTTYIPLFERIYLGGEYSIRGFDLRTVGPRDEASGLVLGGTKSILLSAEYLITLAQPVRLVLFYDTGQVQETGVNFNSGDFKTSTGAEVRFLMPVMNVPMRLIFAYNPQRSGVLDNNFRPEGRFNFRFAVGAPF
;
A
#
# COMPACT_ATOMS: atom_id res chain seq x y z
N GLN A 1 -0.84 -11.51 -5.92
CA GLN A 1 -0.68 -11.41 -7.38
C GLN A 1 0.61 -12.12 -7.79
N TYR A 2 0.70 -12.63 -9.02
CA TYR A 2 1.89 -13.28 -9.54
C TYR A 2 2.06 -12.94 -11.02
N ILE A 3 3.27 -12.61 -11.44
CA ILE A 3 3.65 -12.34 -12.83
C ILE A 3 4.88 -13.18 -13.18
N ARG A 4 4.94 -13.64 -14.43
CA ARG A 4 6.10 -14.35 -14.98
C ARG A 4 6.28 -13.96 -16.45
N PRO A 5 7.52 -13.90 -16.94
CA PRO A 5 7.76 -13.72 -18.37
C PRO A 5 7.22 -14.92 -19.17
N TYR A 6 6.95 -14.71 -20.45
CA TYR A 6 6.45 -15.72 -21.38
C TYR A 6 7.14 -15.62 -22.75
N SER A 7 7.23 -16.75 -23.47
CA SER A 7 7.93 -16.88 -24.75
C SER A 7 9.40 -16.43 -24.64
N ASP A 8 9.82 -15.50 -25.48
CA ASP A 8 11.21 -15.04 -25.60
C ASP A 8 11.56 -13.92 -24.61
N THR A 9 10.61 -13.51 -23.76
CA THR A 9 10.87 -12.51 -22.73
C THR A 9 11.73 -13.12 -21.63
N THR A 10 12.87 -12.51 -21.35
CA THR A 10 13.83 -13.02 -20.35
C THR A 10 13.77 -12.27 -19.02
N TYR A 11 13.23 -11.04 -19.01
CA TYR A 11 13.08 -10.24 -17.81
C TYR A 11 11.79 -9.41 -17.85
N ILE A 12 11.26 -9.08 -16.68
CA ILE A 12 10.10 -8.21 -16.54
C ILE A 12 10.59 -6.77 -16.32
N PRO A 13 10.22 -5.80 -17.18
CA PRO A 13 10.58 -4.41 -17.01
C PRO A 13 10.06 -3.84 -15.68
N LEU A 14 10.80 -2.89 -15.08
CA LEU A 14 10.46 -2.33 -13.76
C LEU A 14 9.03 -1.78 -13.67
N PHE A 15 8.51 -1.18 -14.74
CA PHE A 15 7.17 -0.60 -14.75
C PHE A 15 6.04 -1.65 -14.72
N GLU A 16 6.32 -2.89 -15.13
CA GLU A 16 5.38 -4.02 -15.08
C GLU A 16 5.49 -4.85 -13.79
N ARG A 17 6.51 -4.59 -12.98
CA ARG A 17 6.68 -5.26 -11.69
C ARG A 17 5.58 -4.88 -10.71
N ILE A 18 5.38 -5.74 -9.72
CA ILE A 18 4.40 -5.54 -8.66
C ILE A 18 5.03 -4.70 -7.55
N TYR A 19 4.24 -3.78 -7.02
CA TYR A 19 4.59 -2.93 -5.88
C TYR A 19 3.38 -2.84 -4.97
N LEU A 20 3.63 -2.67 -3.67
CA LEU A 20 2.59 -2.30 -2.70
C LEU A 20 2.93 -0.93 -2.08
N GLY A 21 1.99 -0.41 -1.30
CA GLY A 21 2.03 0.95 -0.74
C GLY A 21 1.12 1.90 -1.53
N GLY A 22 0.57 2.88 -0.81
CA GLY A 22 -0.47 3.79 -1.30
C GLY A 22 -1.88 3.37 -0.89
N GLU A 23 -2.85 4.20 -1.26
CA GLU A 23 -4.21 4.19 -0.73
C GLU A 23 -5.08 2.97 -1.10
N TYR A 24 -4.70 2.24 -2.15
CA TYR A 24 -5.38 1.05 -2.67
C TYR A 24 -4.66 -0.27 -2.33
N SER A 25 -3.60 -0.21 -1.52
CA SER A 25 -2.90 -1.41 -1.07
C SER A 25 -2.64 -1.37 0.43
N ILE A 26 -1.46 -0.89 0.84
CA ILE A 26 -1.10 -0.72 2.25
C ILE A 26 -1.11 0.79 2.51
N ARG A 27 -2.26 1.29 2.97
CA ARG A 27 -2.59 2.72 3.04
C ARG A 27 -1.57 3.60 3.75
N GLY A 28 -0.93 3.07 4.78
CA GLY A 28 0.04 3.81 5.57
C GLY A 28 1.39 4.00 4.89
N PHE A 29 1.70 3.31 3.79
CA PHE A 29 2.98 3.43 3.09
C PHE A 29 2.86 4.30 1.84
N ASP A 30 3.96 4.92 1.44
CA ASP A 30 4.00 5.71 0.20
C ASP A 30 3.77 4.84 -1.03
N LEU A 31 3.27 5.45 -2.10
CA LEU A 31 2.94 4.76 -3.34
C LEU A 31 4.18 4.00 -3.86
N ARG A 32 4.01 2.71 -4.13
CA ARG A 32 5.05 1.82 -4.68
C ARG A 32 6.33 1.71 -3.82
N THR A 33 6.24 1.93 -2.51
CA THR A 33 7.41 1.83 -1.61
C THR A 33 7.63 0.45 -1.00
N VAL A 34 6.65 -0.45 -1.06
CA VAL A 34 6.76 -1.79 -0.47
C VAL A 34 7.15 -2.81 -1.54
N GLY A 35 8.38 -3.32 -1.44
CA GLY A 35 8.90 -4.43 -2.21
C GLY A 35 10.42 -4.56 -2.13
N PRO A 36 11.01 -5.49 -2.92
CA PRO A 36 12.45 -5.64 -3.02
C PRO A 36 13.12 -4.32 -3.41
N ARG A 37 14.25 -4.04 -2.77
CA ARG A 37 15.00 -2.79 -2.92
C ARG A 37 16.44 -3.10 -3.30
N ASP A 38 17.03 -2.19 -4.04
CA ASP A 38 18.47 -2.16 -4.24
C ASP A 38 19.15 -1.61 -3.00
N GLU A 39 20.12 -2.35 -2.45
CA GLU A 39 20.81 -1.97 -1.20
C GLU A 39 21.72 -0.75 -1.39
N ALA A 40 22.26 -0.54 -2.59
CA ALA A 40 23.17 0.56 -2.87
C ALA A 40 22.43 1.91 -3.04
N SER A 41 21.32 1.92 -3.78
CA SER A 41 20.57 3.14 -4.08
C SER A 41 19.33 3.36 -3.20
N GLY A 42 18.83 2.33 -2.52
CA GLY A 42 17.58 2.37 -1.76
C GLY A 42 16.31 2.37 -2.64
N LEU A 43 16.46 2.32 -3.96
CA LEU A 43 15.36 2.31 -4.93
C LEU A 43 14.57 1.02 -4.83
N VAL A 44 13.24 1.13 -4.94
CA VAL A 44 12.35 -0.03 -4.97
C VAL A 44 12.35 -0.61 -6.38
N LEU A 45 12.79 -1.85 -6.50
CA LEU A 45 12.82 -2.58 -7.76
C LEU A 45 11.47 -3.21 -8.08
N GLY A 46 10.62 -3.40 -7.08
CA GLY A 46 9.39 -4.18 -7.20
C GLY A 46 9.70 -5.68 -7.34
N GLY A 47 8.67 -6.51 -7.25
CA GLY A 47 8.82 -7.96 -7.35
C GLY A 47 7.87 -8.59 -8.36
N THR A 48 8.02 -9.89 -8.56
CA THR A 48 7.17 -10.67 -9.47
C THR A 48 6.04 -11.42 -8.75
N LYS A 49 6.03 -11.41 -7.42
CA LYS A 49 4.93 -11.94 -6.63
C LYS A 49 4.58 -11.05 -5.44
N SER A 50 3.31 -11.06 -5.09
CA SER A 50 2.81 -10.34 -3.92
C SER A 50 1.68 -11.08 -3.23
N ILE A 51 1.54 -10.80 -1.95
CA ILE A 51 0.35 -11.10 -1.18
C ILE A 51 -0.09 -9.80 -0.50
N LEU A 52 -1.39 -9.53 -0.56
CA LEU A 52 -2.02 -8.38 0.07
C LEU A 52 -3.31 -8.88 0.71
N LEU A 53 -3.49 -8.55 1.98
CA LEU A 53 -4.66 -8.86 2.79
C LEU A 53 -5.14 -7.56 3.42
N SER A 54 -6.43 -7.26 3.25
CA SER A 54 -7.06 -6.08 3.81
C SER A 54 -8.33 -6.47 4.54
N ALA A 55 -8.49 -5.97 5.75
CA ALA A 55 -9.70 -6.07 6.54
C ALA A 55 -10.21 -4.65 6.83
N GLU A 56 -11.50 -4.42 6.59
CA GLU A 56 -12.14 -3.14 6.81
C GLU A 56 -13.42 -3.32 7.63
N TYR A 57 -13.63 -2.45 8.61
CA TYR A 57 -14.86 -2.36 9.38
C TYR A 57 -15.50 -0.99 9.18
N LEU A 58 -16.69 -0.98 8.59
CA LEU A 58 -17.42 0.21 8.19
C LEU A 58 -18.47 0.59 9.23
N ILE A 59 -18.40 1.82 9.72
CA ILE A 59 -19.34 2.43 10.65
C ILE A 59 -19.99 3.63 9.97
N THR A 60 -21.31 3.60 9.80
CA THR A 60 -22.06 4.76 9.28
C THR A 60 -22.33 5.71 10.43
N LEU A 61 -21.70 6.90 10.41
CA LEU A 61 -21.90 7.92 11.44
C LEU A 61 -23.12 8.80 11.11
N ALA A 62 -23.22 9.22 9.86
CA ALA A 62 -24.33 10.00 9.32
C ALA A 62 -24.41 9.75 7.80
N GLN A 63 -25.50 10.11 7.14
CA GLN A 63 -25.48 10.18 5.68
C GLN A 63 -24.94 11.56 5.27
N PRO A 64 -23.86 11.69 4.46
CA PRO A 64 -23.07 10.67 3.73
C PRO A 64 -21.68 10.36 4.37
N VAL A 65 -21.53 10.47 5.70
CA VAL A 65 -20.27 10.32 6.43
C VAL A 65 -20.11 8.90 7.02
N ARG A 66 -19.02 8.23 6.65
CA ARG A 66 -18.66 6.89 7.14
C ARG A 66 -17.28 6.92 7.77
N LEU A 67 -17.11 6.19 8.86
CA LEU A 67 -15.82 5.87 9.45
C LEU A 67 -15.45 4.44 9.08
N VAL A 68 -14.22 4.21 8.66
CA VAL A 68 -13.69 2.90 8.29
C VAL A 68 -12.47 2.62 9.14
N LEU A 69 -12.55 1.60 9.98
CA LEU A 69 -11.35 1.06 10.63
C LEU A 69 -10.73 0.05 9.70
N PHE A 70 -9.41 0.07 9.57
CA PHE A 70 -8.73 -0.81 8.64
C PHE A 70 -7.49 -1.48 9.19
N TYR A 71 -7.17 -2.62 8.58
CA TYR A 71 -5.95 -3.36 8.76
C TYR A 71 -5.51 -3.91 7.40
N ASP A 72 -4.42 -3.37 6.87
CA ASP A 72 -3.79 -3.81 5.63
C ASP A 72 -2.45 -4.47 5.97
N THR A 73 -2.19 -5.62 5.37
CA THR A 73 -0.90 -6.29 5.47
C THR A 73 -0.51 -6.91 4.14
N GLY A 74 0.76 -6.86 3.79
CA GLY A 74 1.23 -7.44 2.55
C GLY A 74 2.73 -7.55 2.44
N GLN A 75 3.15 -8.31 1.45
CA GLN A 75 4.55 -8.52 1.11
C GLN A 75 4.68 -8.62 -0.41
N VAL A 76 5.76 -8.06 -0.95
CA VAL A 76 6.17 -8.22 -2.35
C VAL A 76 7.55 -8.86 -2.36
N GLN A 77 7.74 -9.85 -3.23
CA GLN A 77 9.00 -10.60 -3.37
C GLN A 77 9.24 -11.00 -4.83
N GLU A 78 10.46 -11.45 -5.10
CA GLU A 78 10.82 -12.08 -6.36
C GLU A 78 10.39 -13.56 -6.40
N THR A 79 10.18 -14.08 -7.61
CA THR A 79 9.91 -15.50 -7.83
C THR A 79 11.15 -16.29 -7.44
N GLY A 80 10.99 -17.28 -6.56
CA GLY A 80 12.08 -18.07 -5.97
C GLY A 80 12.41 -17.71 -4.51
N VAL A 81 12.01 -16.53 -4.04
CA VAL A 81 12.18 -16.13 -2.62
C VAL A 81 10.91 -16.44 -1.85
N ASN A 82 10.95 -17.22 -0.77
CA ASN A 82 9.76 -17.53 0.02
C ASN A 82 9.22 -16.31 0.77
N PHE A 83 7.90 -16.25 0.98
CA PHE A 83 7.33 -15.25 1.88
C PHE A 83 7.75 -15.55 3.31
N ASN A 84 7.99 -14.49 4.08
CA ASN A 84 8.50 -14.57 5.44
C ASN A 84 7.67 -13.62 6.30
N SER A 85 7.17 -14.11 7.43
CA SER A 85 6.39 -13.32 8.40
C SER A 85 7.10 -12.05 8.86
N GLY A 86 8.44 -12.03 8.93
CA GLY A 86 9.23 -10.86 9.32
C GLY A 86 9.23 -9.73 8.29
N ASP A 87 8.99 -10.07 7.02
CA ASP A 87 9.05 -9.13 5.91
C ASP A 87 7.69 -8.52 5.56
N PHE A 88 6.61 -9.00 6.17
CA PHE A 88 5.30 -8.40 6.02
C PHE A 88 5.31 -6.96 6.49
N LYS A 89 4.67 -6.11 5.69
CA LYS A 89 4.42 -4.72 6.00
C LYS A 89 2.97 -4.58 6.36
N THR A 90 2.72 -3.91 7.47
CA THR A 90 1.39 -3.82 8.07
C THR A 90 1.09 -2.37 8.39
N SER A 91 -0.14 -1.97 8.08
CA SER A 91 -0.70 -0.66 8.33
C SER A 91 -2.10 -0.84 8.90
N THR A 92 -2.41 -0.14 9.99
CA THR A 92 -3.76 -0.12 10.56
C THR A 92 -4.14 1.31 10.88
N GLY A 93 -5.43 1.62 10.90
CA GLY A 93 -5.84 2.98 11.15
C GLY A 93 -7.33 3.21 10.95
N ALA A 94 -7.66 4.48 10.77
CA ALA A 94 -9.01 4.95 10.55
C ALA A 94 -9.07 5.80 9.29
N GLU A 95 -10.14 5.64 8.53
CA GLU A 95 -10.43 6.40 7.33
C GLU A 95 -11.81 7.01 7.43
N VAL A 96 -11.92 8.33 7.27
CA VAL A 96 -13.19 9.04 7.21
C VAL A 96 -13.55 9.24 5.74
N ARG A 97 -14.68 8.68 5.33
CA ARG A 97 -15.26 8.82 3.98
C ARG A 97 -16.45 9.76 4.06
N PHE A 98 -16.45 10.82 3.27
CA PHE A 98 -17.59 11.73 3.19
C PHE A 98 -17.72 12.29 1.78
N LEU A 99 -18.91 12.75 1.43
CA LEU A 99 -19.17 13.36 0.13
C LEU A 99 -19.11 14.87 0.27
N MET A 100 -18.33 15.52 -0.58
CA MET A 100 -18.19 16.98 -0.56
C MET A 100 -19.45 17.65 -1.07
N PRO A 101 -20.15 18.46 -0.26
CA PRO A 101 -21.45 19.03 -0.63
C PRO A 101 -21.42 19.90 -1.89
N VAL A 102 -20.31 20.61 -2.12
CA VAL A 102 -20.18 21.57 -3.23
C VAL A 102 -19.95 20.90 -4.58
N MET A 103 -19.28 19.74 -4.59
CA MET A 103 -18.83 19.07 -5.82
C MET A 103 -19.43 17.68 -6.02
N ASN A 104 -20.14 17.14 -5.04
CA ASN A 104 -20.66 15.77 -5.03
C ASN A 104 -19.56 14.70 -5.26
N VAL A 105 -18.33 14.99 -4.85
CA VAL A 105 -17.17 14.10 -4.99
C VAL A 105 -16.89 13.39 -3.67
N PRO A 106 -16.70 12.05 -3.67
CA PRO A 106 -16.29 11.32 -2.48
C PRO A 106 -14.85 11.67 -2.08
N MET A 107 -14.69 11.98 -0.81
CA MET A 107 -13.43 12.32 -0.15
C MET A 107 -13.09 11.25 0.87
N ARG A 108 -11.79 10.98 1.01
CA ARG A 108 -11.26 10.01 1.96
C ARG A 108 -10.11 10.65 2.73
N LEU A 109 -10.23 10.70 4.05
CA LEU A 109 -9.17 11.12 4.96
C LEU A 109 -8.65 9.89 5.67
N ILE A 110 -7.39 9.54 5.47
CA ILE A 110 -6.79 8.29 5.92
C ILE A 110 -5.74 8.62 6.98
N PHE A 111 -5.96 8.12 8.19
CA PHE A 111 -5.03 8.20 9.30
C PHE A 111 -4.46 6.81 9.55
N ALA A 112 -3.20 6.61 9.22
CA ALA A 112 -2.55 5.31 9.25
C ALA A 112 -1.46 5.24 10.31
N TYR A 113 -1.33 4.05 10.90
CA TYR A 113 -0.32 3.66 11.86
C TYR A 113 0.40 2.40 11.35
N ASN A 114 1.72 2.47 11.24
CA ASN A 114 2.55 1.44 10.62
C ASN A 114 3.38 0.70 11.67
N PRO A 115 2.86 -0.40 12.27
CA PRO A 115 3.60 -1.19 13.25
C PRO A 115 4.80 -1.92 12.64
N GLN A 116 4.62 -2.56 11.48
CA GLN A 116 5.66 -3.32 10.78
C GLN A 116 6.11 -2.56 9.53
N ARG A 117 7.08 -1.65 9.71
CA ARG A 117 7.60 -0.78 8.63
C ARG A 117 9.11 -0.87 8.42
N SER A 118 9.78 -1.74 9.16
CA SER A 118 11.24 -1.88 9.10
C SER A 118 11.72 -2.15 7.66
N GLY A 119 12.79 -1.48 7.24
CA GLY A 119 13.37 -1.60 5.91
C GLY A 119 12.60 -0.91 4.78
N VAL A 120 11.50 -0.20 5.08
CA VAL A 120 10.79 0.64 4.09
C VAL A 120 11.26 2.07 4.23
N LEU A 121 11.56 2.70 3.08
CA LEU A 121 11.85 4.12 2.96
C LEU A 121 10.68 4.83 2.26
N ASP A 122 10.43 6.07 2.68
CA ASP A 122 9.52 7.01 2.03
C ASP A 122 10.08 7.49 0.68
N ASN A 123 9.30 8.32 -0.02
CA ASN A 123 9.69 8.90 -1.31
C ASN A 123 10.91 9.84 -1.24
N ASN A 124 11.34 10.23 -0.04
CA ASN A 124 12.53 11.04 0.22
C ASN A 124 13.72 10.21 0.72
N PHE A 125 13.66 8.88 0.58
CA PHE A 125 14.68 7.93 1.04
C PHE A 125 14.94 7.97 2.55
N ARG A 126 13.97 8.42 3.34
CA ARG A 126 14.03 8.36 4.81
C ARG A 126 13.26 7.13 5.30
N PRO A 127 13.61 6.57 6.46
CA PRO A 127 12.83 5.49 7.06
C PRO A 127 11.35 5.87 7.20
N GLU A 128 10.47 4.95 6.81
CA GLU A 128 9.03 5.17 6.78
C GLU A 128 8.47 5.63 8.13
N GLY A 129 7.51 6.56 8.07
CA GLY A 129 6.85 7.13 9.23
C GLY A 129 6.02 6.09 9.99
N ARG A 130 5.98 6.23 11.33
CA ARG A 130 5.09 5.42 12.16
C ARG A 130 3.63 5.84 11.99
N PHE A 131 3.39 7.12 11.76
CA PHE A 131 2.07 7.72 11.61
C PHE A 131 2.06 8.52 10.33
N ASN A 132 1.14 8.16 9.43
CA ASN A 132 1.01 8.82 8.14
C ASN A 132 -0.42 9.30 7.95
N PHE A 133 -0.55 10.46 7.33
CA PHE A 133 -1.83 11.02 6.93
C PHE A 133 -1.89 11.09 5.41
N ARG A 134 -3.00 10.65 4.84
CA ARG A 134 -3.27 10.75 3.41
C ARG A 134 -4.68 11.26 3.17
N PHE A 135 -4.84 11.86 2.01
CA PHE A 135 -6.11 12.33 1.53
C PHE A 135 -6.29 11.86 0.08
N ALA A 136 -7.48 11.35 -0.24
CA ALA A 136 -7.83 10.86 -1.56
C ALA A 136 -9.14 11.45 -2.05
N VAL A 137 -9.22 11.66 -3.35
CA VAL A 137 -10.41 12.09 -4.09
C VAL A 137 -10.85 10.95 -4.99
N GLY A 138 -12.13 10.58 -4.93
CA GLY A 138 -12.68 9.54 -5.80
C GLY A 138 -13.23 8.35 -5.03
N ALA A 139 -13.91 7.46 -5.77
CA ALA A 139 -14.46 6.25 -5.20
C ALA A 139 -13.30 5.39 -4.64
N PRO A 140 -13.49 4.73 -3.49
CA PRO A 140 -12.66 3.58 -3.20
C PRO A 140 -13.00 2.56 -4.30
N PHE A 141 -12.04 2.32 -5.20
CA PHE A 141 -12.07 1.38 -6.34
C PHE A 141 -13.13 1.63 -7.43
#